data_AF-A0A822D7E3-F1
#
_entry.id   AF-A0A822D7E3-F1
#
_cell.length_a   1.000
_cell.length_b   1.000
_cell.length_c   1.000
_cell.angle_alpha   90.00
_cell.angle_beta   90.00
_cell.angle_gamma   90.00
#
_symmetry.space_group_name_H-M   'P 1'
#
loop_
_entity.id
_entity.type
_entity.pdbx_description
1 polymer ?
#
loop_
_entity_poly.entity_id
_entity_poly.type
_entity_poly.pdbx_seq_one_letter_code
_entity_poly.pdbx_strand_id
1 'polypeptide(L)' 'MITGTSQADCAVLVVAAGTGEFEAGISKNGQTREHALLAYTLGV' A
#
# COMPACT_ATOMS: atom_id res chain seq x y z
N MET A 1 7.95 6.73 1.35
CA MET A 1 7.48 5.50 2.03
C MET A 1 8.64 4.57 2.39
N ILE A 2 9.60 4.33 1.48
CA ILE A 2 10.65 3.31 1.64
C ILE A 2 11.51 3.41 2.91
N THR A 3 12.01 4.60 3.28
CA THR A 3 12.91 4.76 4.45
C THR A 3 12.22 4.55 5.80
N GLY A 4 10.91 4.78 5.88
CA GLY A 4 10.12 4.52 7.10
C GLY A 4 9.71 3.05 7.20
N THR A 5 9.32 2.45 6.08
CA THR A 5 8.91 1.04 6.02
C THR A 5 10.08 0.09 6.29
N SER A 6 11.33 0.44 5.93
CA SER A 6 12.51 -0.39 6.22
C SER A 6 12.90 -0.49 7.70
N GLN A 7 12.29 0.34 8.56
CA GLN A 7 12.53 0.36 10.01
C GLN A 7 11.30 -0.13 10.80
N ALA A 8 10.23 -0.49 10.11
CA ALA A 8 8.99 -0.93 10.73
C ALA A 8 8.96 -2.45 10.87
N ASP A 9 8.35 -2.95 11.93
CA ASP A 9 8.05 -4.39 12.09
C ASP A 9 6.63 -4.75 11.63
N CYS A 10 5.78 -3.74 11.41
CA CYS A 10 4.41 -3.91 10.98
C CYS A 10 3.94 -2.74 10.10
N ALA A 11 3.11 -3.05 9.10
CA ALA A 11 2.47 -2.05 8.25
C ALA A 11 0.96 -1.97 8.48
N VAL A 12 0.40 -0.75 8.37
CA VAL A 12 -1.04 -0.52 8.32
C VAL A 12 -1.42 -0.07 6.93
N LEU A 13 -2.24 -0.87 6.24
CA LEU A 13 -2.76 -0.54 4.92
C LEU A 13 -4.16 0.07 5.06
N VAL A 14 -4.30 1.33 4.64
CA VAL A 14 -5.60 2.02 4.60
C VAL A 14 -6.13 2.01 3.17
N VAL A 15 -7.39 1.61 3.02
CA VAL A 15 -8.06 1.47 1.72
C VAL A 15 -9.29 2.37 1.69
N ALA A 16 -9.43 3.17 0.63
CA ALA A 16 -10.59 4.02 0.43
C ALA A 16 -11.84 3.17 0.12
N ALA A 17 -12.95 3.50 0.79
CA ALA A 17 -14.24 2.83 0.59
C ALA A 17 -15.19 3.63 -0.31
N GLY A 18 -14.75 4.76 -0.86
CA GLY A 18 -15.53 5.54 -1.81
C GLY A 18 -15.76 4.78 -3.11
N THR A 19 -16.92 5.00 -3.73
CA THR A 19 -17.30 4.36 -5.00
C THR A 19 -16.29 4.71 -6.10
N GLY A 20 -15.62 3.73 -6.68
CA GLY A 20 -14.59 3.94 -7.71
C GLY A 20 -13.20 4.29 -7.17
N GLU A 21 -13.08 4.69 -5.90
CA GLU A 21 -11.77 4.98 -5.28
C GLU A 21 -11.02 3.70 -4.93
N PHE A 22 -11.75 2.65 -4.53
CA PHE A 22 -11.17 1.32 -4.31
C PHE A 22 -10.54 0.77 -5.59
N GLU A 23 -11.30 0.78 -6.69
CA GLU A 23 -10.87 0.28 -7.99
C GLU A 23 -9.69 1.08 -8.55
N ALA A 24 -9.70 2.41 -8.37
CA ALA A 24 -8.57 3.27 -8.73
C ALA A 24 -7.31 2.93 -7.92
N GLY A 25 -7.45 2.74 -6.60
CA GLY A 25 -6.36 2.41 -5.69
C GLY A 25 -5.72 1.03 -5.91
N ILE A 26 -6.50 0.05 -6.41
CA ILE A 26 -6.03 -1.31 -6.70
C ILE A 26 -5.66 -1.57 -8.17
N SER A 27 -5.91 -0.57 -9.03
CA SER A 27 -5.52 -0.63 -10.44
C SER A 27 -4.02 -0.88 -10.63
N LYS A 28 -3.60 -1.19 -11.86
CA LYS A 28 -2.17 -1.45 -12.16
C LYS A 28 -1.24 -0.31 -11.75
N ASN A 29 -1.73 0.93 -11.80
CA ASN A 29 -1.02 2.16 -11.42
C ASN A 29 -1.52 2.72 -10.09
N GLY A 30 -2.30 1.93 -9.34
CA GLY A 30 -2.92 2.33 -8.08
C GLY A 30 -1.92 2.32 -6.93
N GLN A 31 -1.95 3.37 -6.11
CA GLN A 31 -1.01 3.56 -5.00
C GLN A 31 -1.20 2.54 -3.87
N THR A 32 -2.44 2.15 -3.56
CA THR A 32 -2.71 1.12 -2.53
C THR A 32 -2.07 -0.21 -2.90
N ARG A 33 -2.07 -0.57 -4.19
CA ARG A 33 -1.39 -1.77 -4.70
C ARG A 33 0.14 -1.65 -4.60
N GLU A 34 0.70 -0.50 -4.95
CA GLU A 34 2.14 -0.25 -4.87
C GLU A 34 2.65 -0.32 -3.42
N HIS A 35 1.91 0.29 -2.48
CA HIS A 35 2.26 0.26 -1.05
C HIS A 35 2.19 -1.15 -0.47
N ALA A 36 1.20 -1.96 -0.87
CA ALA A 36 1.13 -3.37 -0.47
C ALA A 36 2.32 -4.19 -1.02
N LEU A 37 2.75 -3.93 -2.26
CA LEU A 37 3.91 -4.61 -2.85
C LEU A 37 5.22 -4.21 -2.15
N LEU A 38 5.37 -2.93 -1.80
CA LEU A 38 6.53 -2.44 -1.07
C LEU A 38 6.59 -3.04 0.34
N ALA A 39 5.47 -3.10 1.07
CA ALA A 39 5.39 -3.78 2.36
C ALA A 39 5.82 -5.25 2.27
N TYR A 40 5.27 -5.97 1.28
CA TYR A 40 5.66 -7.37 1.02
C TYR A 40 7.15 -7.54 0.72
N THR A 41 7.73 -6.64 -0.06
CA THR A 41 9.15 -6.71 -0.45
C THR A 41 10.09 -6.38 0.71
N LEU A 42 9.67 -5.50 1.61
CA LEU A 42 10.44 -5.08 2.78
C LEU A 42 10.24 -6.00 4.00
N GLY A 43 9.27 -6.92 3.94
CA GLY A 43 9.06 -7.94 4.97
C GLY A 43 8.29 -7.45 6.21
N VAL A 44 7.36 -6.52 6.02
CA VAL A 44 6.51 -5.91 7.08
C VAL A 44 5.03 -6.22 6.97
#